data_AF-A0A0Q4KCH9-F1
#
_entry.id   AF-A0A0Q4KCH9-F1
#
_cell.length_a   1.000
_cell.length_b   1.000
_cell.length_c   1.000
_cell.angle_alpha   90.00
_cell.angle_beta   90.00
_cell.angle_gamma   90.00
#
_symmetry.space_group_name_H-M   'P 1'
#
loop_
_entity.id
_entity.type
_entity.pdbx_description
1 polymer ?
#
loop_
_entity_poly.entity_id
_entity_poly.type
_entity_poly.pdbx_seq_one_letter_code
_entity_poly.pdbx_strand_id
1 'polypeptide(L)'
;MKRFALAALLASGVAVAQAPAPTPQAPAIDQGILHAQVLLDRHGFTTGVIDGKDSVLFKQALRGFQTARGLPVTGRLDAATTRALNPNLRPATVTLTLSERALAGPYTNPIPKDYAEQAKLTTIGYRSPLEKLAEMFHTTPATLVALNSRETMLRPGTRVVFPNVLPSSRSYADTWSGDYRQTLANLNVDAAQPQADRVVVDKSEGWLRAYAGDRILAQFPATMGSSHDPLPIGEWKIQGVAPNPDWQYNPAILRHADKSDSKEIVPPGPNNPVGVVWIDLSKEHYGIHGTPEPDNIGKTESNGCIRLTNWDAARLSLMVKPGTPAIFQP
;
A
#
# COMPACT_ATOMS: atom_id res chain seq x y z
N MET A 1 7.14 -80.55 -10.13
CA MET A 1 7.88 -79.28 -9.89
C MET A 1 8.61 -78.87 -11.16
N LYS A 2 8.38 -77.62 -11.60
CA LYS A 2 9.18 -76.74 -12.48
C LYS A 2 8.34 -76.13 -13.61
N ARG A 3 7.94 -74.89 -13.35
CA ARG A 3 7.41 -73.90 -14.30
C ARG A 3 8.56 -73.46 -15.22
N PHE A 4 8.30 -73.32 -16.52
CA PHE A 4 9.17 -72.55 -17.42
C PHE A 4 8.38 -71.34 -17.93
N ALA A 5 8.98 -70.17 -17.71
CA ALA A 5 8.44 -68.86 -18.00
C ALA A 5 8.64 -68.48 -19.46
N LEU A 6 7.64 -67.78 -20.01
CA LEU A 6 7.65 -67.17 -21.33
C LEU A 6 8.37 -65.81 -21.24
N ALA A 7 9.46 -65.64 -21.99
CA ALA A 7 10.17 -64.37 -22.10
C ALA A 7 9.47 -63.49 -23.15
N ALA A 8 8.97 -62.32 -22.75
CA ALA A 8 8.43 -61.30 -23.64
C ALA A 8 9.52 -60.25 -23.93
N LEU A 9 9.78 -59.99 -25.22
CA LEU A 9 10.64 -58.90 -25.68
C LEU A 9 9.93 -57.56 -25.44
N LEU A 10 10.57 -56.66 -24.69
CA LEU A 10 10.18 -55.26 -24.55
C LEU A 10 10.80 -54.42 -25.68
N ALA A 11 9.97 -53.92 -26.58
CA ALA A 11 10.36 -52.91 -27.56
C ALA A 11 10.37 -51.52 -26.89
N SER A 12 11.54 -50.88 -26.86
CA SER A 12 11.74 -49.55 -26.26
C SER A 12 11.31 -48.45 -27.25
N GLY A 13 10.09 -47.94 -27.10
CA GLY A 13 9.65 -46.72 -27.78
C GLY A 13 10.24 -45.48 -27.11
N VAL A 14 11.02 -44.70 -27.83
CA VAL A 14 11.53 -43.39 -27.36
C VAL A 14 10.39 -42.38 -27.46
N ALA A 15 9.83 -41.99 -26.32
CA ALA A 15 8.86 -40.90 -26.25
C ALA A 15 9.58 -39.57 -26.51
N VAL A 16 9.26 -38.92 -27.62
CA VAL A 16 9.70 -37.55 -27.89
C VAL A 16 8.86 -36.61 -27.01
N ALA A 17 9.47 -36.10 -25.95
CA ALA A 17 8.84 -35.11 -25.08
C ALA A 17 8.57 -33.82 -25.87
N GLN A 18 7.30 -33.43 -25.99
CA GLN A 18 6.92 -32.11 -26.51
C GLN A 18 7.47 -31.02 -25.58
N ALA A 19 8.11 -30.01 -26.17
CA ALA A 19 8.59 -28.85 -25.43
C ALA A 19 7.43 -28.19 -24.65
N PRO A 20 7.65 -27.77 -23.39
CA PRO A 20 6.61 -27.09 -22.63
C PRO A 20 6.19 -25.80 -23.33
N ALA A 21 4.88 -25.54 -23.34
CA ALA A 21 4.33 -24.28 -23.85
C ALA A 21 5.02 -23.09 -23.14
N PRO A 22 5.30 -21.98 -23.85
CA PRO A 22 5.88 -20.80 -23.24
C PRO A 22 5.01 -20.32 -22.08
N THR A 23 5.63 -20.11 -20.93
CA THR A 23 4.97 -19.59 -19.73
C THR A 23 4.34 -18.24 -20.07
N PRO A 24 3.09 -17.95 -19.65
CA PRO A 24 2.48 -16.65 -19.89
C PRO A 24 3.40 -15.53 -19.39
N GLN A 25 3.84 -14.67 -20.31
CA GLN A 25 4.60 -13.47 -19.99
C GLN A 25 3.77 -12.64 -19.00
N ALA A 26 4.38 -12.17 -17.92
CA ALA A 26 3.68 -11.26 -17.00
C ALA A 26 3.10 -10.09 -17.82
N PRO A 27 1.84 -9.66 -17.57
CA PRO A 27 1.24 -8.58 -18.34
C PRO A 27 2.19 -7.39 -18.37
N ALA A 28 2.43 -6.85 -19.56
CA ALA A 28 3.43 -5.81 -19.76
C ALA A 28 3.06 -4.56 -18.95
N ILE A 29 4.01 -4.05 -18.18
CA ILE A 29 3.87 -2.77 -17.47
C ILE A 29 3.87 -1.65 -18.51
N ASP A 30 2.79 -0.88 -18.58
CA ASP A 30 2.76 0.34 -19.38
C ASP A 30 3.66 1.39 -18.73
N GLN A 31 4.79 1.68 -19.37
CA GLN A 31 5.79 2.61 -18.84
C GLN A 31 5.29 4.06 -18.79
N GLY A 32 4.38 4.45 -19.69
CA GLY A 32 3.77 5.79 -19.70
C GLY A 32 2.82 5.97 -18.52
N ILE A 33 1.99 4.97 -18.24
CA ILE A 33 1.11 4.96 -17.06
C ILE A 33 1.93 4.88 -15.78
N LEU A 34 2.93 3.98 -15.71
CA LEU A 34 3.82 3.87 -14.56
C LEU A 34 4.48 5.22 -14.24
N HIS A 35 4.97 5.93 -15.27
CA HIS A 35 5.56 7.26 -15.11
C HIS A 35 4.55 8.26 -14.56
N ALA A 36 3.34 8.28 -15.11
CA ALA A 36 2.27 9.15 -14.63
C ALA A 36 1.89 8.86 -13.17
N GLN A 37 1.79 7.59 -12.76
CA GLN A 37 1.54 7.18 -11.38
C GLN A 37 2.63 7.68 -10.43
N VAL A 38 3.91 7.58 -10.82
CA VAL A 38 5.05 8.10 -10.04
C VAL A 38 5.02 9.63 -9.90
N LEU A 39 4.68 10.35 -10.99
CA LEU A 39 4.55 11.81 -10.94
C LEU A 39 3.36 12.23 -10.08
N LEU A 40 2.23 11.54 -10.20
CA LEU A 40 1.03 11.76 -9.40
C LEU A 40 1.31 11.55 -7.90
N ASP A 41 2.00 10.46 -7.53
CA ASP A 41 2.48 10.21 -6.16
C ASP A 41 3.33 11.39 -5.66
N ARG A 42 4.28 11.84 -6.48
CA ARG A 42 5.14 13.00 -6.15
C ARG A 42 4.34 14.28 -5.92
N HIS A 43 3.25 14.48 -6.66
CA HIS A 43 2.34 15.63 -6.52
C HIS A 43 1.32 15.49 -5.38
N GLY A 44 1.23 14.33 -4.72
CA GLY A 44 0.26 14.09 -3.65
C GLY A 44 -1.06 13.46 -4.07
N PHE A 45 -1.17 12.95 -5.29
CA PHE A 45 -2.40 12.36 -5.83
C PHE A 45 -2.19 10.87 -6.09
N THR A 46 -2.10 10.06 -5.04
CA THR A 46 -1.66 8.66 -5.17
C THR A 46 -2.71 7.80 -5.86
N THR A 47 -2.27 6.69 -6.44
CA THR A 47 -3.12 5.77 -7.24
C THR A 47 -3.37 4.46 -6.50
N GLY A 48 -3.07 4.42 -5.20
CA GLY A 48 -2.84 3.19 -4.47
C GLY A 48 -1.48 2.65 -4.88
N VAL A 49 -1.45 1.42 -5.38
CA VAL A 49 -0.22 0.81 -5.90
C VAL A 49 0.19 1.43 -7.24
N ILE A 50 1.51 1.55 -7.44
CA ILE A 50 2.12 1.91 -8.71
C ILE A 50 2.40 0.61 -9.48
N ASP A 51 1.64 0.33 -10.53
CA ASP A 51 1.66 -0.93 -11.26
C ASP A 51 1.60 -0.81 -12.79
N GLY A 52 1.57 0.42 -13.31
CA GLY A 52 1.49 0.70 -14.74
C GLY A 52 0.17 0.30 -15.38
N LYS A 53 -0.93 0.18 -14.63
CA LYS A 53 -2.25 -0.17 -15.18
C LYS A 53 -3.19 1.03 -15.27
N ASP A 54 -3.98 1.07 -16.34
CA ASP A 54 -5.06 2.06 -16.55
C ASP A 54 -6.28 1.75 -15.66
N SER A 55 -6.10 1.81 -14.34
CA SER A 55 -7.11 1.45 -13.36
C SER A 55 -8.12 2.58 -13.11
N VAL A 56 -9.25 2.24 -12.47
CA VAL A 56 -10.21 3.24 -11.98
C VAL A 56 -9.53 4.22 -11.02
N LEU A 57 -8.67 3.71 -10.13
CA LEU A 57 -7.90 4.54 -9.19
C LEU A 57 -6.94 5.49 -9.92
N PHE A 58 -6.28 5.05 -10.98
CA PHE A 58 -5.43 5.92 -11.80
C PHE A 58 -6.23 7.07 -12.44
N LYS A 59 -7.39 6.77 -13.04
CA LYS A 59 -8.27 7.78 -13.62
C LYS A 59 -8.79 8.78 -12.59
N GLN A 60 -9.14 8.30 -11.40
CA GLN A 60 -9.63 9.15 -10.31
C GLN A 60 -8.52 10.02 -9.70
N ALA A 61 -7.28 9.51 -9.60
CA ALA A 61 -6.12 10.32 -9.23
C ALA A 61 -5.85 11.44 -10.25
N LEU A 62 -5.95 11.13 -11.56
CA LEU A 62 -5.86 12.15 -12.61
C LEU A 62 -6.96 13.21 -12.47
N ARG A 63 -8.22 12.82 -12.18
CA ARG A 63 -9.31 13.78 -11.94
C ARG A 63 -9.01 14.69 -10.75
N GLY A 64 -8.55 14.12 -9.63
CA GLY A 64 -8.15 14.88 -8.45
C GLY A 64 -7.05 15.89 -8.75
N PHE A 65 -6.01 15.46 -9.46
CA PHE A 65 -4.91 16.31 -9.87
C PHE A 65 -5.38 17.42 -10.83
N GLN A 66 -6.21 17.09 -11.81
CA GLN A 66 -6.79 18.06 -12.75
C GLN A 66 -7.59 19.14 -12.02
N THR A 67 -8.48 18.74 -11.09
CA THR A 67 -9.23 19.67 -10.24
C THR A 67 -8.28 20.57 -9.44
N ALA A 68 -7.27 20.00 -8.80
CA ALA A 68 -6.31 20.76 -7.98
C ALA A 68 -5.44 21.73 -8.79
N ARG A 69 -5.30 21.52 -10.10
CA ARG A 69 -4.55 22.37 -11.03
C ARG A 69 -5.43 23.29 -11.88
N GLY A 70 -6.75 23.29 -11.68
CA GLY A 70 -7.70 24.08 -12.48
C GLY A 70 -7.74 23.67 -13.95
N LEU A 71 -7.48 22.38 -14.24
CA LEU A 71 -7.54 21.82 -15.59
C LEU A 71 -8.93 21.24 -15.88
N PRO A 72 -9.30 21.06 -17.17
CA PRO A 72 -10.46 20.26 -17.53
C PRO A 72 -10.39 18.85 -16.91
N VAL A 73 -11.43 18.45 -16.19
CA VAL A 73 -11.48 17.17 -15.46
C VAL A 73 -11.87 16.03 -16.40
N THR A 74 -10.90 15.56 -17.19
CA THR A 74 -11.09 14.51 -18.20
C THR A 74 -10.87 13.10 -17.65
N GLY A 75 -10.11 12.97 -16.55
CA GLY A 75 -9.63 11.68 -16.02
C GLY A 75 -8.71 10.92 -16.99
N ARG A 76 -8.12 11.61 -17.97
CA ARG A 76 -7.21 11.07 -18.98
C ARG A 76 -5.85 11.75 -18.88
N LEU A 77 -4.79 11.03 -19.23
CA LEU A 77 -3.44 11.56 -19.39
C LEU A 77 -3.32 12.34 -20.71
N ASP A 78 -4.15 13.38 -20.87
CA ASP A 78 -4.15 14.25 -22.04
C ASP A 78 -2.98 15.24 -22.02
N ALA A 79 -2.78 15.97 -23.13
CA ALA A 79 -1.63 16.86 -23.29
C ALA A 79 -1.56 17.96 -22.20
N ALA A 80 -2.70 18.46 -21.71
CA ALA A 80 -2.72 19.46 -20.64
C ALA A 80 -2.27 18.84 -19.31
N THR A 81 -2.78 17.66 -18.99
CA THR A 81 -2.45 16.90 -17.78
C THR A 81 -0.99 16.47 -17.78
N THR A 82 -0.48 15.95 -18.90
CA THR A 82 0.93 15.56 -19.06
C THR A 82 1.87 16.75 -18.86
N ARG A 83 1.56 17.92 -19.44
CA ARG A 83 2.37 19.13 -19.20
C ARG A 83 2.37 19.54 -17.73
N ALA A 84 1.21 19.50 -17.07
CA ALA A 84 1.08 19.87 -15.66
C ALA A 84 1.78 18.88 -14.70
N LEU A 85 1.81 17.59 -15.04
CA LEU A 85 2.58 16.59 -14.28
C LEU A 85 4.08 16.83 -14.36
N ASN A 86 4.56 17.49 -15.42
CA ASN A 86 5.96 17.76 -15.72
C ASN A 86 6.81 16.48 -15.78
N PRO A 87 6.86 15.78 -16.92
CA PRO A 87 7.57 14.50 -17.05
C PRO A 87 9.07 14.58 -16.76
N ASN A 88 9.66 15.77 -16.88
CA ASN A 88 11.07 16.04 -16.58
C ASN A 88 11.33 16.17 -15.07
N LEU A 89 10.30 16.24 -14.23
CA LEU A 89 10.43 16.32 -12.79
C LEU A 89 11.21 15.11 -12.24
N ARG A 90 10.98 13.93 -12.82
CA ARG A 90 11.58 12.68 -12.37
C ARG A 90 11.35 11.53 -13.39
N PRO A 91 12.31 10.62 -13.59
CA PRO A 91 12.09 9.40 -14.38
C PRO A 91 11.09 8.42 -13.74
N ALA A 92 10.41 7.60 -14.55
CA ALA A 92 9.45 6.60 -14.06
C ALA A 92 10.07 5.61 -13.05
N THR A 93 11.31 5.19 -13.30
CA THR A 93 11.99 4.19 -12.48
C THR A 93 13.35 4.69 -12.00
N VAL A 94 13.87 4.00 -10.99
CA VAL A 94 15.22 4.18 -10.46
C VAL A 94 15.86 2.82 -10.27
N THR A 95 17.13 2.68 -10.64
CA THR A 95 17.91 1.47 -10.35
C THR A 95 18.76 1.70 -9.11
N LEU A 96 18.57 0.87 -8.09
CA LEU A 96 19.32 0.95 -6.84
C LEU A 96 20.08 -0.34 -6.58
N THR A 97 21.22 -0.21 -5.91
CA THR A 97 21.98 -1.37 -5.42
C THR A 97 21.50 -1.69 -4.02
N LEU A 98 21.04 -2.93 -3.80
CA LEU A 98 20.54 -3.37 -2.51
C LEU A 98 21.67 -3.38 -1.47
N SER A 99 21.39 -2.80 -0.31
CA SER A 99 22.25 -2.90 0.87
C SER A 99 21.71 -3.92 1.85
N GLU A 100 22.54 -4.35 2.81
CA GLU A 100 22.09 -5.19 3.93
C GLU A 100 20.94 -4.53 4.69
N ARG A 101 21.02 -3.23 4.94
CA ARG A 101 19.97 -2.46 5.62
C ARG A 101 18.65 -2.47 4.86
N ALA A 102 18.67 -2.37 3.52
CA ALA A 102 17.45 -2.45 2.72
C ALA A 102 16.74 -3.81 2.90
N LEU A 103 17.53 -4.89 3.03
CA LEU A 103 17.06 -6.27 3.20
C LEU A 103 16.94 -6.72 4.66
N ALA A 104 17.21 -5.86 5.63
CA ALA A 104 17.07 -6.21 7.04
C ALA A 104 15.59 -6.37 7.42
N GLY A 105 15.30 -7.29 8.34
CA GLY A 105 13.96 -7.48 8.91
C GLY A 105 13.53 -6.35 9.87
N PRO A 106 12.57 -6.62 10.77
CA PRO A 106 12.07 -7.94 11.15
C PRO A 106 11.15 -8.56 10.09
N TYR A 107 11.17 -9.89 10.01
CA TYR A 107 10.29 -10.68 9.16
C TYR A 107 9.44 -11.64 10.00
N THR A 108 8.16 -11.75 9.65
CA THR A 108 7.20 -12.67 10.29
C THR A 108 6.61 -13.55 9.20
N ASN A 109 7.07 -14.80 9.11
CA ASN A 109 6.61 -15.76 8.10
C ASN A 109 6.68 -17.21 8.63
N PRO A 110 5.56 -17.95 8.68
CA PRO A 110 4.20 -17.48 8.40
C PRO A 110 3.73 -16.48 9.47
N ILE A 111 2.83 -15.57 9.09
CA ILE A 111 2.04 -14.81 10.07
C ILE A 111 0.93 -15.74 10.56
N PRO A 112 0.83 -16.02 11.88
CA PRO A 112 -0.25 -16.86 12.41
C PRO A 112 -1.62 -16.28 12.03
N LYS A 113 -2.60 -17.13 11.72
CA LYS A 113 -3.97 -16.66 11.44
C LYS A 113 -4.72 -16.26 12.71
N ASP A 114 -4.38 -16.90 13.82
CA ASP A 114 -4.97 -16.67 15.15
C ASP A 114 -4.33 -15.43 15.80
N TYR A 115 -5.16 -14.50 16.27
CA TYR A 115 -4.69 -13.28 16.93
C TYR A 115 -4.04 -13.54 18.28
N ALA A 116 -4.42 -14.60 19.00
CA ALA A 116 -3.78 -14.99 20.26
C ALA A 116 -2.34 -15.46 20.03
N GLU A 117 -2.06 -16.10 18.90
CA GLU A 117 -0.68 -16.43 18.50
C GLU A 117 0.08 -15.21 17.98
N GLN A 118 -0.59 -14.29 17.28
CA GLN A 118 0.02 -13.02 16.87
C GLN A 118 0.41 -12.16 18.08
N ALA A 119 -0.40 -12.13 19.13
CA ALA A 119 -0.16 -11.35 20.36
C ALA A 119 1.11 -11.79 21.11
N LYS A 120 1.62 -13.01 20.87
CA LYS A 120 2.87 -13.50 21.45
C LYS A 120 4.12 -13.03 20.70
N LEU A 121 3.96 -12.46 19.51
CA LEU A 121 5.07 -11.95 18.71
C LEU A 121 5.55 -10.60 19.26
N THR A 122 6.78 -10.23 18.91
CA THR A 122 7.30 -8.87 19.20
C THR A 122 6.82 -7.85 18.16
N THR A 123 6.54 -8.30 16.94
CA THR A 123 6.11 -7.46 15.81
C THR A 123 5.45 -8.31 14.73
N ILE A 124 4.50 -7.72 14.00
CA ILE A 124 3.96 -8.28 12.76
C ILE A 124 4.73 -7.70 11.58
N GLY A 125 5.97 -8.18 11.40
CA GLY A 125 6.89 -7.75 10.37
C GLY A 125 6.48 -8.15 8.95
N TYR A 126 7.31 -7.79 7.98
CA TYR A 126 7.12 -8.23 6.59
C TYR A 126 7.19 -9.76 6.47
N ARG A 127 6.47 -10.35 5.53
CA ARG A 127 6.53 -11.77 5.17
C ARG A 127 7.82 -12.12 4.43
N SER A 128 8.38 -11.15 3.69
CA SER A 128 9.61 -11.34 2.91
C SER A 128 10.32 -10.02 2.59
N PRO A 129 11.60 -10.07 2.18
CA PRO A 129 12.28 -8.91 1.62
C PRO A 129 11.60 -8.34 0.37
N LEU A 130 10.97 -9.19 -0.46
CA LEU A 130 10.25 -8.76 -1.66
C LEU A 130 9.03 -7.90 -1.31
N GLU A 131 8.26 -8.31 -0.30
CA GLU A 131 7.11 -7.52 0.20
C GLU A 131 7.58 -6.17 0.76
N LYS A 132 8.61 -6.19 1.61
CA LYS A 132 9.20 -4.97 2.17
C LYS A 132 9.63 -3.99 1.08
N LEU A 133 10.37 -4.47 0.08
CA LEU A 133 10.85 -3.64 -1.02
C LEU A 133 9.71 -3.16 -1.92
N ALA A 134 8.69 -3.98 -2.16
CA ALA A 134 7.52 -3.56 -2.92
C ALA A 134 6.79 -2.41 -2.20
N GLU A 135 6.51 -2.56 -0.90
CA GLU A 135 5.84 -1.51 -0.12
C GLU A 135 6.70 -0.24 -0.01
N MET A 136 8.01 -0.39 0.21
CA MET A 136 8.97 0.74 0.21
C MET A 136 8.89 1.57 -1.06
N PHE A 137 8.57 0.97 -2.21
CA PHE A 137 8.44 1.67 -3.49
C PHE A 137 7.01 1.79 -3.99
N HIS A 138 6.04 1.75 -3.06
CA HIS A 138 4.60 1.98 -3.27
C HIS A 138 4.02 1.08 -4.36
N THR A 139 4.48 -0.16 -4.44
CA THR A 139 4.11 -1.12 -5.48
C THR A 139 3.81 -2.50 -4.88
N THR A 140 3.55 -3.48 -5.73
CA THR A 140 3.27 -4.86 -5.32
C THR A 140 4.47 -5.76 -5.59
N PRO A 141 4.60 -6.89 -4.86
CA PRO A 141 5.58 -7.92 -5.19
C PRO A 141 5.53 -8.36 -6.66
N ALA A 142 4.32 -8.49 -7.22
CA ALA A 142 4.12 -8.91 -8.62
C ALA A 142 4.65 -7.85 -9.61
N THR A 143 4.35 -6.57 -9.38
CA THR A 143 4.88 -5.47 -10.20
C THR A 143 6.40 -5.38 -10.06
N LEU A 144 6.94 -5.49 -8.84
CA LEU A 144 8.38 -5.42 -8.62
C LEU A 144 9.11 -6.55 -9.34
N VAL A 145 8.55 -7.77 -9.32
CA VAL A 145 9.06 -8.89 -10.11
C VAL A 145 8.95 -8.61 -11.61
N ALA A 146 7.87 -7.99 -12.10
CA ALA A 146 7.67 -7.68 -13.51
C ALA A 146 8.55 -6.52 -14.03
N LEU A 147 8.95 -5.57 -13.18
CA LEU A 147 9.95 -4.54 -13.49
C LEU A 147 11.37 -5.10 -13.58
N ASN A 148 11.58 -6.28 -13.00
CA ASN A 148 12.85 -6.98 -12.96
C ASN A 148 12.69 -8.34 -13.66
N SER A 149 13.70 -9.21 -13.54
CA SER A 149 13.54 -10.60 -13.96
C SER A 149 13.09 -11.46 -12.78
N ARG A 150 12.35 -12.54 -13.03
CA ARG A 150 11.92 -13.50 -11.99
C ARG A 150 13.11 -14.18 -11.31
N GLU A 151 14.24 -14.19 -11.98
CA GLU A 151 15.52 -14.75 -11.54
C GLU A 151 16.34 -13.76 -10.71
N THR A 152 15.86 -12.53 -10.50
CA THR A 152 16.55 -11.50 -9.73
C THR A 152 16.68 -11.91 -8.26
N MET A 153 17.89 -12.27 -7.84
CA MET A 153 18.18 -12.62 -6.45
C MET A 153 18.29 -11.37 -5.57
N LEU A 154 17.39 -11.22 -4.60
CA LEU A 154 17.43 -10.13 -3.62
C LEU A 154 18.52 -10.37 -2.57
N ARG A 155 19.72 -9.86 -2.84
CA ARG A 155 20.89 -9.91 -1.94
C ARG A 155 21.67 -8.60 -1.99
N PRO A 156 22.49 -8.28 -0.97
CA PRO A 156 23.36 -7.11 -1.02
C PRO A 156 24.21 -7.08 -2.30
N GLY A 157 24.32 -5.92 -2.94
CA GLY A 157 25.02 -5.74 -4.21
C GLY A 157 24.17 -5.99 -5.46
N THR A 158 23.00 -6.61 -5.36
CA THR A 158 22.10 -6.75 -6.51
C THR A 158 21.54 -5.39 -6.94
N ARG A 159 21.57 -5.10 -8.25
CA ARG A 159 20.91 -3.95 -8.84
C ARG A 159 19.46 -4.29 -9.15
N VAL A 160 18.52 -3.50 -8.63
CA VAL A 160 17.07 -3.71 -8.80
C VAL A 160 16.42 -2.41 -9.27
N VAL A 161 15.47 -2.53 -10.19
CA VAL A 161 14.66 -1.44 -10.73
C VAL A 161 13.40 -1.28 -9.89
N PHE A 162 13.12 -0.06 -9.47
CA PHE A 162 11.93 0.31 -8.68
C PHE A 162 11.18 1.46 -9.33
N PRO A 163 9.86 1.62 -9.09
CA PRO A 163 9.18 2.90 -9.29
C PRO A 163 9.89 4.01 -8.52
N ASN A 164 10.05 5.18 -9.12
CA ASN A 164 10.86 6.24 -8.53
C ASN A 164 10.07 7.10 -7.52
N VAL A 165 9.79 6.55 -6.34
CA VAL A 165 9.12 7.28 -5.23
C VAL A 165 10.09 7.80 -4.17
N LEU A 166 11.38 7.92 -4.48
CA LEU A 166 12.38 8.39 -3.52
C LEU A 166 12.04 9.78 -2.96
N PRO A 167 12.10 9.99 -1.63
CA PRO A 167 11.80 11.28 -1.06
C PRO A 167 12.90 12.31 -1.38
N SER A 168 12.53 13.58 -1.46
CA SER A 168 13.48 14.70 -1.57
C SER A 168 14.13 15.05 -0.24
N SER A 169 13.48 14.73 0.88
CA SER A 169 14.03 14.89 2.22
C SER A 169 13.60 13.75 3.13
N ARG A 170 14.51 13.34 4.02
CA ARG A 170 14.25 12.43 5.15
C ARG A 170 14.45 13.11 6.51
N SER A 171 14.47 14.44 6.52
CA SER A 171 14.62 15.25 7.73
C SER A 171 13.30 15.35 8.47
N TYR A 172 12.85 14.24 9.06
CA TYR A 172 11.62 14.19 9.83
C TYR A 172 11.78 14.94 11.18
N ALA A 173 10.70 15.54 11.67
CA ALA A 173 10.72 16.30 12.92
C ALA A 173 11.16 15.44 14.12
N ASP A 174 11.90 16.06 15.06
CA ASP A 174 12.41 15.38 16.25
C ASP A 174 11.31 14.98 17.24
N THR A 175 10.11 15.54 17.09
CA THR A 175 8.90 15.19 17.85
C THR A 175 8.39 13.78 17.55
N TRP A 176 8.76 13.19 16.41
CA TRP A 176 8.46 11.79 16.12
C TRP A 176 9.48 10.86 16.79
N SER A 177 9.07 9.67 17.21
CA SER A 177 10.01 8.68 17.75
C SER A 177 11.03 8.23 16.70
N GLY A 178 12.20 7.76 17.14
CA GLY A 178 13.23 7.21 16.24
C GLY A 178 12.69 6.07 15.37
N ASP A 179 11.90 5.17 15.97
CA ASP A 179 11.28 4.05 15.26
C ASP A 179 10.27 4.51 14.20
N TYR A 180 9.49 5.55 14.48
CA TYR A 180 8.56 6.06 13.48
C TYR A 180 9.26 6.81 12.34
N ARG A 181 10.32 7.57 12.65
CA ARG A 181 11.19 8.15 11.60
C ARG A 181 11.80 7.06 10.72
N GLN A 182 12.13 5.90 11.30
CA GLN A 182 12.60 4.74 10.55
C GLN A 182 11.49 4.14 9.67
N THR A 183 10.26 4.02 10.17
CA THR A 183 9.09 3.61 9.38
C THR A 183 8.87 4.54 8.18
N LEU A 184 8.83 5.86 8.42
CA LEU A 184 8.68 6.87 7.36
C LEU A 184 9.79 6.75 6.30
N ALA A 185 11.03 6.54 6.75
CA ALA A 185 12.16 6.33 5.85
C ALA A 185 12.01 5.04 5.02
N ASN A 186 11.62 3.94 5.66
CA ASN A 186 11.40 2.66 4.99
C ASN A 186 10.27 2.72 3.96
N LEU A 187 9.26 3.55 4.19
CA LEU A 187 8.16 3.77 3.25
C LEU A 187 8.45 4.85 2.21
N ASN A 188 9.68 5.39 2.14
CA ASN A 188 10.01 6.49 1.24
C ASN A 188 9.08 7.73 1.33
N VAL A 189 8.42 7.94 2.48
CA VAL A 189 7.57 9.12 2.70
C VAL A 189 8.45 10.37 2.77
N ASP A 190 8.14 11.38 1.96
CA ASP A 190 8.87 12.64 1.98
C ASP A 190 8.61 13.42 3.27
N ALA A 191 9.66 13.89 3.93
CA ALA A 191 9.54 14.67 5.17
C ALA A 191 8.86 16.04 4.95
N ALA A 192 8.93 16.60 3.75
CA ALA A 192 8.32 17.87 3.40
C ALA A 192 6.87 17.68 2.94
N GLN A 193 5.96 17.49 3.91
CA GLN A 193 4.51 17.45 3.65
C GLN A 193 3.84 18.80 3.96
N PRO A 194 2.88 19.25 3.12
CA PRO A 194 2.11 20.45 3.41
C PRO A 194 1.14 20.18 4.57
N GLN A 195 0.88 21.20 5.38
CA GLN A 195 -0.06 21.10 6.49
C GLN A 195 -1.49 21.31 5.99
N ALA A 196 -2.38 20.39 6.36
CA ALA A 196 -3.78 20.42 6.00
C ALA A 196 -4.61 21.15 7.06
N ASP A 197 -5.55 21.98 6.62
CA ASP A 197 -6.53 22.61 7.50
C ASP A 197 -7.75 21.72 7.76
N ARG A 198 -8.08 20.79 6.85
CA ARG A 198 -9.08 19.74 7.01
C ARG A 198 -8.77 18.52 6.13
N VAL A 199 -9.41 17.41 6.47
CA VAL A 199 -9.53 16.24 5.60
C VAL A 199 -10.99 16.01 5.23
N VAL A 200 -11.24 15.57 4.00
CA VAL A 200 -12.57 15.18 3.50
C VAL A 200 -12.50 13.74 3.04
N VAL A 201 -13.41 12.90 3.52
CA VAL A 201 -13.58 11.51 3.11
C VAL A 201 -14.86 11.43 2.30
N ASP A 202 -14.73 11.16 1.01
CA ASP A 202 -15.84 11.07 0.07
C ASP A 202 -16.16 9.60 -0.22
N LYS A 203 -17.28 9.12 0.31
CA LYS A 203 -17.70 7.73 0.16
C LYS A 203 -18.10 7.42 -1.27
N SER A 204 -18.80 8.32 -1.95
CA SER A 204 -19.23 8.12 -3.33
C SER A 204 -18.04 8.00 -4.29
N GLU A 205 -16.97 8.75 -4.04
CA GLU A 205 -15.79 8.75 -4.90
C GLU A 205 -14.76 7.69 -4.47
N GLY A 206 -14.68 7.32 -3.19
CA GLY A 206 -13.71 6.35 -2.66
C GLY A 206 -12.34 6.95 -2.31
N TRP A 207 -12.30 8.21 -1.87
CA TRP A 207 -11.06 8.94 -1.61
C TRP A 207 -11.07 9.70 -0.29
N LEU A 208 -9.87 9.89 0.27
CA LEU A 208 -9.58 10.88 1.27
C LEU A 208 -8.78 12.01 0.63
N ARG A 209 -9.22 13.27 0.81
CA ARG A 209 -8.50 14.47 0.37
C ARG A 209 -8.09 15.32 1.56
N ALA A 210 -6.89 15.86 1.51
CA ALA A 210 -6.40 16.85 2.45
C ALA A 210 -6.41 18.24 1.79
N TYR A 211 -6.86 19.26 2.50
CA TYR A 211 -7.06 20.61 1.97
C TYR A 211 -6.27 21.69 2.72
N ALA A 212 -6.06 22.82 2.05
CA ALA A 212 -5.77 24.12 2.65
C ALA A 212 -6.59 25.18 1.91
N GLY A 213 -7.56 25.79 2.59
CA GLY A 213 -8.62 26.57 1.95
C GLY A 213 -9.36 25.72 0.92
N ASP A 214 -9.50 26.23 -0.30
CA ASP A 214 -10.14 25.50 -1.40
C ASP A 214 -9.18 24.59 -2.17
N ARG A 215 -7.89 24.63 -1.84
CA ARG A 215 -6.86 23.87 -2.56
C ARG A 215 -6.76 22.44 -2.02
N ILE A 216 -6.84 21.46 -2.91
CA ILE A 216 -6.48 20.07 -2.62
C ILE A 216 -4.95 19.99 -2.52
N LEU A 217 -4.45 19.61 -1.36
CA LEU A 217 -3.03 19.37 -1.09
C LEU A 217 -2.62 17.94 -1.47
N ALA A 218 -3.49 16.98 -1.16
CA ALA A 218 -3.29 15.57 -1.46
C ALA A 218 -4.62 14.83 -1.61
N GLN A 219 -4.59 13.73 -2.35
CA GLN A 219 -5.69 12.80 -2.54
C GLN A 219 -5.15 11.36 -2.43
N PHE A 220 -5.79 10.55 -1.60
CA PHE A 220 -5.44 9.15 -1.33
C PHE A 220 -6.64 8.25 -1.61
N PRO A 221 -6.48 7.13 -2.33
CA PRO A 221 -7.55 6.16 -2.45
C PRO A 221 -7.79 5.52 -1.10
N ALA A 222 -9.07 5.30 -0.79
CA ALA A 222 -9.48 4.81 0.50
C ALA A 222 -10.49 3.68 0.36
N THR A 223 -10.32 2.64 1.18
CA THR A 223 -11.37 1.66 1.40
C THR A 223 -12.20 2.06 2.61
N MET A 224 -13.52 2.09 2.46
CA MET A 224 -14.45 2.59 3.47
C MET A 224 -15.45 1.53 3.91
N GLY A 225 -16.30 1.88 4.87
CA GLY A 225 -17.28 0.98 5.49
C GLY A 225 -18.29 0.36 4.51
N SER A 226 -18.61 -0.92 4.73
CA SER A 226 -19.64 -1.67 4.01
C SER A 226 -21.05 -1.12 4.26
N SER A 227 -22.06 -1.70 3.59
CA SER A 227 -23.47 -1.46 3.97
C SER A 227 -23.81 -1.91 5.39
N HIS A 228 -23.09 -2.89 5.93
CA HIS A 228 -23.33 -3.46 7.26
C HIS A 228 -22.61 -2.68 8.37
N ASP A 229 -21.45 -2.11 8.04
CA ASP A 229 -20.61 -1.30 8.92
C ASP A 229 -20.31 0.02 8.21
N PRO A 230 -21.30 0.94 8.11
CA PRO A 230 -21.21 2.11 7.24
C PRO A 230 -20.20 3.14 7.73
N LEU A 231 -19.59 3.85 6.77
CA LEU A 231 -18.82 5.07 7.08
C LEU A 231 -19.71 6.06 7.86
N PRO A 232 -19.27 6.57 9.02
CA PRO A 232 -20.07 7.47 9.83
C PRO A 232 -20.04 8.88 9.20
N ILE A 233 -20.96 9.15 8.28
CA ILE A 233 -21.11 10.46 7.63
C ILE A 233 -21.33 11.55 8.69
N GLY A 234 -20.62 12.67 8.56
CA GLY A 234 -20.67 13.77 9.52
C GLY A 234 -19.35 14.52 9.65
N GLU A 235 -19.32 15.45 10.60
CA GLU A 235 -18.13 16.22 10.93
C GLU A 235 -17.46 15.68 12.19
N TRP A 236 -16.20 15.30 12.05
CA TRP A 236 -15.37 14.77 13.11
C TRP A 236 -14.12 15.63 13.29
N LYS A 237 -13.33 15.33 14.32
CA LYS A 237 -12.03 15.93 14.57
C LYS A 237 -10.98 14.85 14.72
N ILE A 238 -9.81 15.08 14.13
CA ILE A 238 -8.63 14.28 14.42
C ILE A 238 -8.23 14.53 15.88
N GLN A 239 -8.16 13.48 16.69
CA GLN A 239 -7.75 13.56 18.10
C GLN A 239 -6.24 13.41 18.26
N GLY A 240 -5.62 12.59 17.41
CA GLY A 240 -4.19 12.35 17.45
C GLY A 240 -3.74 11.36 16.40
N VAL A 241 -2.43 11.15 16.36
CA VAL A 241 -1.78 10.15 15.52
C VAL A 241 -1.05 9.20 16.44
N ALA A 242 -1.36 7.91 16.35
CA ALA A 242 -0.61 6.83 16.97
C ALA A 242 0.30 6.17 15.91
N PRO A 243 1.61 6.47 15.91
CA PRO A 243 2.58 5.84 15.02
C PRO A 243 2.92 4.42 15.48
N ASN A 244 3.07 3.50 14.52
CA ASN A 244 3.36 2.08 14.76
C ASN A 244 2.49 1.50 15.90
N PRO A 245 1.15 1.56 15.80
CA PRO A 245 0.26 1.22 16.90
C PRO A 245 0.20 -0.29 17.15
N ASP A 246 -0.06 -0.67 18.40
CA ASP A 246 -0.67 -1.96 18.71
C ASP A 246 -2.10 -2.00 18.16
N TRP A 247 -2.59 -3.20 17.83
CA TRP A 247 -4.00 -3.39 17.50
C TRP A 247 -4.73 -4.18 18.57
N GLN A 248 -5.79 -3.58 19.10
CA GLN A 248 -6.64 -4.21 20.11
C GLN A 248 -7.73 -5.02 19.40
N TYR A 249 -7.49 -6.32 19.25
CA TYR A 249 -8.52 -7.25 18.80
C TYR A 249 -9.59 -7.37 19.88
N ASN A 250 -10.82 -7.01 19.52
CA ASN A 250 -11.97 -7.16 20.40
C ASN A 250 -13.10 -7.88 19.66
N PRO A 251 -13.26 -9.20 19.85
CA PRO A 251 -14.25 -9.99 19.13
C PRO A 251 -15.68 -9.53 19.41
N ALA A 252 -15.95 -8.92 20.57
CA ALA A 252 -17.28 -8.43 20.92
C ALA A 252 -17.81 -7.39 19.91
N ILE A 253 -16.94 -6.48 19.45
CA ILE A 253 -17.32 -5.37 18.55
C ILE A 253 -17.07 -5.70 17.06
N LEU A 254 -16.19 -6.66 16.76
CA LEU A 254 -15.89 -7.05 15.39
C LEU A 254 -16.93 -8.05 14.89
N ARG A 255 -17.69 -7.68 13.85
CA ARG A 255 -18.80 -8.51 13.35
C ARG A 255 -18.39 -9.88 12.83
N HIS A 256 -17.22 -9.97 12.19
CA HIS A 256 -16.68 -11.18 11.58
C HIS A 256 -15.80 -12.02 12.51
N ALA A 257 -15.56 -11.55 13.73
CA ALA A 257 -14.77 -12.26 14.73
C ALA A 257 -15.59 -13.38 15.37
N ASP A 258 -14.92 -14.48 15.73
CA ASP A 258 -15.52 -15.50 16.57
C ASP A 258 -15.74 -14.88 17.97
N LYS A 259 -17.00 -14.86 18.42
CA LYS A 259 -17.37 -14.23 19.70
C LYS A 259 -16.84 -15.00 20.91
N SER A 260 -16.36 -16.23 20.72
CA SER A 260 -15.70 -17.03 21.75
C SER A 260 -14.21 -16.71 21.92
N ASP A 261 -13.61 -15.97 20.98
CA ASP A 261 -12.21 -15.56 21.10
C ASP A 261 -11.98 -14.63 22.31
N SER A 262 -10.75 -14.62 22.80
CA SER A 262 -10.29 -13.66 23.80
C SER A 262 -9.92 -12.32 23.15
N LYS A 263 -9.90 -11.25 23.96
CA LYS A 263 -9.35 -9.96 23.53
C LYS A 263 -7.84 -10.09 23.44
N GLU A 264 -7.26 -9.62 22.35
CA GLU A 264 -5.82 -9.74 22.09
C GLU A 264 -5.21 -8.37 21.80
N ILE A 265 -3.94 -8.20 22.17
CA ILE A 265 -3.13 -7.04 21.78
C ILE A 265 -2.12 -7.54 20.76
N VAL A 266 -2.38 -7.24 19.49
CA VAL A 266 -1.49 -7.59 18.39
C VAL A 266 -0.40 -6.53 18.29
N PRO A 267 0.89 -6.93 18.32
CA PRO A 267 2.03 -6.00 18.33
C PRO A 267 2.14 -5.18 17.03
N PRO A 268 2.95 -4.12 17.01
CA PRO A 268 3.02 -3.24 15.85
C PRO A 268 3.77 -3.90 14.69
N GLY A 269 3.58 -3.35 13.48
CA GLY A 269 4.32 -3.75 12.30
C GLY A 269 3.60 -3.42 10.99
N PRO A 270 4.29 -3.49 9.84
CA PRO A 270 3.69 -3.21 8.54
C PRO A 270 2.52 -4.14 8.20
N ASN A 271 2.55 -5.37 8.74
CA ASN A 271 1.50 -6.35 8.52
C ASN A 271 0.44 -6.39 9.66
N ASN A 272 0.48 -5.44 10.59
CA ASN A 272 -0.55 -5.27 11.61
C ASN A 272 -1.90 -4.92 10.92
N PRO A 273 -3.08 -5.39 11.42
CA PRO A 273 -4.38 -5.10 10.81
C PRO A 273 -4.73 -3.62 10.61
N VAL A 274 -4.19 -2.72 11.43
CA VAL A 274 -4.32 -1.26 11.25
C VAL A 274 -3.08 -0.60 10.65
N GLY A 275 -2.12 -1.41 10.21
CA GLY A 275 -0.90 -0.96 9.56
C GLY A 275 0.03 -0.20 10.50
N VAL A 276 0.78 0.75 9.94
CA VAL A 276 1.84 1.48 10.66
C VAL A 276 1.41 2.82 11.24
N VAL A 277 0.15 3.23 11.03
CA VAL A 277 -0.41 4.47 11.55
C VAL A 277 -1.88 4.27 11.86
N TRP A 278 -2.29 4.78 13.04
CA TRP A 278 -3.68 5.05 13.36
C TRP A 278 -3.88 6.56 13.58
N ILE A 279 -4.82 7.17 12.86
CA ILE A 279 -5.24 8.56 13.04
C ILE A 279 -6.62 8.52 13.69
N ASP A 280 -6.66 8.95 14.94
CA ASP A 280 -7.83 8.81 15.79
C ASP A 280 -8.86 9.92 15.52
N LEU A 281 -10.14 9.58 15.60
CA LEU A 281 -11.25 10.51 15.35
C LEU A 281 -12.05 10.74 16.63
N SER A 282 -12.73 11.89 16.70
CA SER A 282 -13.72 12.17 17.75
C SER A 282 -14.92 11.23 17.75
N LYS A 283 -15.02 10.34 16.76
CA LYS A 283 -16.03 9.29 16.66
C LYS A 283 -15.45 8.01 17.25
N GLU A 284 -15.98 7.60 18.39
CA GLU A 284 -15.53 6.42 19.12
C GLU A 284 -15.48 5.17 18.23
N HIS A 285 -14.35 4.44 18.30
CA HIS A 285 -14.01 3.24 17.53
C HIS A 285 -13.70 3.43 16.04
N TYR A 286 -13.70 4.67 15.52
CA TYR A 286 -13.36 4.94 14.13
C TYR A 286 -12.03 5.66 14.00
N GLY A 287 -11.28 5.30 12.96
CA GLY A 287 -10.01 5.92 12.63
C GLY A 287 -9.71 5.87 11.15
N ILE A 288 -8.71 6.66 10.74
CA ILE A 288 -8.05 6.54 9.43
C ILE A 288 -6.73 5.82 9.68
N HIS A 289 -6.49 4.72 8.97
CA HIS A 289 -5.34 3.88 9.28
C HIS A 289 -4.73 3.20 8.04
N GLY A 290 -3.52 2.64 8.23
CA GLY A 290 -2.82 1.88 7.19
C GLY A 290 -3.42 0.48 6.97
N THR A 291 -2.81 -0.32 6.12
CA THR A 291 -3.29 -1.70 5.89
C THR A 291 -2.15 -2.62 5.47
N PRO A 292 -2.20 -3.90 5.88
CA PRO A 292 -1.24 -4.91 5.41
C PRO A 292 -1.47 -5.33 3.95
N GLU A 293 -2.59 -4.95 3.36
CA GLU A 293 -3.03 -5.40 2.03
C GLU A 293 -3.25 -4.20 1.08
N PRO A 294 -2.18 -3.48 0.67
CA PRO A 294 -2.31 -2.25 -0.11
C PRO A 294 -2.96 -2.46 -1.48
N ASP A 295 -2.84 -3.65 -2.08
CA ASP A 295 -3.47 -3.97 -3.36
C ASP A 295 -5.00 -4.16 -3.25
N ASN A 296 -5.56 -4.18 -2.04
CA ASN A 296 -7.01 -4.27 -1.80
C ASN A 296 -7.69 -2.91 -1.58
N ILE A 297 -6.91 -1.82 -1.60
CA ILE A 297 -7.45 -0.46 -1.49
C ILE A 297 -8.37 -0.16 -2.68
N GLY A 298 -9.59 0.33 -2.38
CA GLY A 298 -10.62 0.63 -3.37
C GLY A 298 -11.28 -0.60 -4.04
N LYS A 299 -10.91 -1.83 -3.64
CA LYS A 299 -11.43 -3.09 -4.21
C LYS A 299 -12.28 -3.90 -3.25
N THR A 300 -12.29 -3.53 -1.97
CA THR A 300 -12.98 -4.26 -0.89
C THR A 300 -13.76 -3.28 -0.03
N GLU A 301 -14.57 -3.79 0.90
CA GLU A 301 -15.23 -2.99 1.94
C GLU A 301 -14.54 -3.23 3.29
N SER A 302 -14.69 -2.29 4.24
CA SER A 302 -14.16 -2.39 5.60
C SER A 302 -15.27 -2.52 6.64
N ASN A 303 -14.88 -2.75 7.90
CA ASN A 303 -15.76 -2.75 9.08
C ASN A 303 -15.99 -1.32 9.62
N GLY A 304 -16.13 -0.32 8.75
CA GLY A 304 -16.47 1.08 9.11
C GLY A 304 -15.32 2.08 9.12
N CYS A 305 -14.07 1.64 9.33
CA CYS A 305 -12.88 2.52 9.33
C CYS A 305 -12.42 2.93 7.92
N ILE A 306 -11.54 3.93 7.83
CA ILE A 306 -10.97 4.39 6.57
C ILE A 306 -9.58 3.77 6.43
N ARG A 307 -9.43 2.85 5.48
CA ARG A 307 -8.16 2.18 5.19
C ARG A 307 -7.46 2.87 4.04
N LEU A 308 -6.21 3.22 4.26
CA LEU A 308 -5.26 3.68 3.26
C LEU A 308 -4.12 2.66 3.15
N THR A 309 -3.30 2.77 2.12
CA THR A 309 -2.00 2.09 2.10
C THR A 309 -1.14 2.60 3.28
N ASN A 310 -0.17 1.82 3.74
CA ASN A 310 0.69 2.26 4.84
C ASN A 310 1.46 3.56 4.51
N TRP A 311 1.93 3.72 3.27
CA TRP A 311 2.64 4.94 2.84
C TRP A 311 1.71 6.16 2.76
N ASP A 312 0.46 5.99 2.33
CA ASP A 312 -0.51 7.09 2.30
C ASP A 312 -0.96 7.50 3.71
N ALA A 313 -1.21 6.54 4.60
CA ALA A 313 -1.51 6.81 6.01
C ALA A 313 -0.34 7.51 6.72
N ALA A 314 0.89 7.05 6.46
CA ALA A 314 2.11 7.67 6.99
C ALA A 314 2.42 9.03 6.36
N ARG A 315 1.96 9.30 5.14
CA ARG A 315 2.01 10.64 4.55
C ARG A 315 1.01 11.57 5.20
N LEU A 316 -0.25 11.12 5.35
CA LEU A 316 -1.32 11.90 5.96
C LEU A 316 -1.01 12.27 7.42
N SER A 317 -0.35 11.39 8.16
CA SER A 317 0.05 11.65 9.56
C SER A 317 0.98 12.87 9.71
N LEU A 318 1.77 13.19 8.68
CA LEU A 318 2.64 14.37 8.63
C LEU A 318 1.90 15.65 8.21
N MET A 319 0.67 15.53 7.70
CA MET A 319 -0.14 16.62 7.19
C MET A 319 -1.17 17.14 8.20
N VAL A 320 -1.53 16.32 9.19
CA VAL A 320 -2.62 16.60 10.14
C VAL A 320 -2.10 16.75 11.56
N LYS A 321 -2.90 17.40 12.41
CA LYS A 321 -2.63 17.56 13.84
C LYS A 321 -3.91 17.40 14.65
N PRO A 322 -3.82 17.20 15.98
CA PRO A 322 -5.00 17.24 16.84
C PRO A 322 -5.83 18.51 16.58
N GLY A 323 -7.14 18.32 16.44
CA GLY A 323 -8.10 19.37 16.11
C GLY A 323 -8.36 19.60 14.62
N THR A 324 -7.55 19.03 13.70
CA THR A 324 -7.85 19.09 12.25
C THR A 324 -9.24 18.47 11.99
N PRO A 325 -10.19 19.21 11.39
CA PRO A 325 -11.51 18.68 11.03
C PRO A 325 -11.40 17.53 10.01
N ALA A 326 -12.26 16.54 10.19
CA ALA A 326 -12.43 15.41 9.30
C ALA A 326 -13.90 15.31 8.88
N ILE A 327 -14.20 15.64 7.62
CA ILE A 327 -15.56 15.75 7.10
C ILE A 327 -15.85 14.53 6.25
N PHE A 328 -16.80 13.70 6.67
CA PHE A 328 -17.18 12.48 5.96
C PHE A 328 -18.50 12.74 5.23
N GLN A 329 -18.48 12.56 3.91
CA GLN A 329 -19.60 12.88 3.03
C GLN A 329 -20.04 11.65 2.22
N PRO A 330 -21.33 11.58 1.85
CA PRO A 330 -21.94 10.38 1.26
C PRO A 330 -21.37 9.97 -0.08
#